data_AF-A0A6A5BYB3-F1
#
_entry.id   AF-A0A6A5BYB3-F1
#
_cell.length_a   1.000
_cell.length_b   1.000
_cell.length_c   1.000
_cell.angle_alpha   90.00
_cell.angle_beta   90.00
_cell.angle_gamma   90.00
#
_symmetry.space_group_name_H-M   'P 1'
#
loop_
_entity.id
_entity.type
_entity.pdbx_description
1 polymer ?
#
loop_
_entity_poly.entity_id
_entity_poly.type
_entity_poly.pdbx_seq_one_letter_code
_entity_poly.pdbx_strand_id
1 'polypeptide(L)'
;MPFWNVISSSSSKKKKRKEEEEPTEEKLPTGCLHHKNHEKTATGAITSDERMNSETNNHHHINNEKIKIIEIEHLPLMENDPKHLLKIVHMSDSHRFHENLKNFPEGDVFIHSGDISHKSEWKDCENDQIQTKELESNFKCAPSVISFNKWLDKLPYKVKIVILGNHDIGFNGISPNFIQQKILPNAIYLQDQAVIIKYKGKHLLKIYGTPWTTSRNMGFSMSHSLIDQKWKEIPEDVDILVTHLPPFGVMDLAGGSEPQQYCDYCKKNHKYRRHWGNVALRKRAIQLNEKGKLKAHLFGHVHEFHGLEIERHSKGKVPLIYSNGASVTNHNDTDVKSPNVIEIDMDEIPDKK
;
A
#
# COMPACT_ATOMS: atom_id res chain seq x y z
N MET A 1 58.20 -24.79 39.38
CA MET A 1 57.43 -25.91 39.97
C MET A 1 56.72 -25.39 41.21
N PRO A 2 55.50 -25.86 41.56
CA PRO A 2 54.63 -26.82 40.85
C PRO A 2 53.19 -26.24 40.63
N PHE A 3 52.19 -26.87 40.00
CA PHE A 3 52.01 -27.84 38.89
C PHE A 3 50.51 -28.24 38.89
N TRP A 4 49.97 -28.68 37.74
CA TRP A 4 48.69 -29.40 37.45
C TRP A 4 47.36 -28.59 37.40
N ASN A 5 46.70 -28.40 36.25
CA ASN A 5 45.97 -29.32 35.33
C ASN A 5 44.68 -29.94 35.90
N VAL A 6 43.51 -29.56 35.35
CA VAL A 6 42.44 -30.49 34.95
C VAL A 6 41.75 -29.98 33.68
N ILE A 7 41.71 -30.86 32.69
CA ILE A 7 41.00 -30.80 31.42
C ILE A 7 39.55 -31.29 31.65
N SER A 8 38.56 -30.66 31.04
CA SER A 8 37.38 -31.41 30.59
C SER A 8 36.91 -30.92 29.23
N SER A 9 36.91 -31.86 28.30
CA SER A 9 36.47 -31.78 26.92
C SER A 9 34.95 -31.88 26.83
N SER A 10 34.31 -31.05 26.01
CA SER A 10 33.04 -31.41 25.39
C SER A 10 33.07 -31.14 23.89
N SER A 11 32.92 -32.24 23.15
CA SER A 11 32.97 -32.34 21.70
C SER A 11 31.70 -31.77 21.06
N SER A 12 31.83 -30.71 20.24
CA SER A 12 30.77 -30.32 19.32
C SER A 12 31.00 -30.98 17.95
N LYS A 13 30.14 -31.95 17.64
CA LYS A 13 30.10 -32.67 16.36
C LYS A 13 29.78 -31.67 15.24
N LYS A 14 30.76 -31.40 14.37
CA LYS A 14 30.53 -30.81 13.04
C LYS A 14 29.67 -31.78 12.21
N LYS A 15 28.38 -31.47 12.05
CA LYS A 15 27.55 -32.06 11.00
C LYS A 15 27.95 -31.44 9.66
N LYS A 16 28.69 -32.20 8.84
CA LYS A 16 28.79 -31.96 7.40
C LYS A 16 27.38 -32.04 6.81
N ARG A 17 26.88 -30.94 6.28
CA ARG A 17 25.69 -30.93 5.42
C ARG A 17 26.16 -31.35 4.04
N LYS A 18 25.53 -32.39 3.49
CA LYS A 18 25.72 -32.85 2.12
C LYS A 18 25.25 -31.74 1.19
N GLU A 19 26.08 -31.42 0.21
CA GLU A 19 25.70 -30.68 -0.99
C GLU A 19 24.71 -31.56 -1.76
N GLU A 20 23.50 -31.04 -1.97
CA GLU A 20 22.55 -31.57 -2.94
C GLU A 20 22.72 -30.72 -4.20
N GLU A 21 23.11 -31.38 -5.29
CA GLU A 21 23.27 -30.84 -6.62
C GLU A 21 21.89 -30.45 -7.18
N GLU A 22 21.66 -29.17 -7.46
CA GLU A 22 20.54 -28.71 -8.29
C GLU A 22 20.94 -28.70 -9.78
N PRO A 23 19.99 -28.95 -10.68
CA PRO A 23 20.27 -29.24 -12.08
C PRO A 23 20.69 -27.97 -12.85
N THR A 24 21.65 -28.17 -13.74
CA THR A 24 22.29 -27.18 -14.62
C THR A 24 21.28 -26.43 -15.50
N GLU A 25 21.23 -25.09 -15.37
CA GLU A 25 20.56 -24.21 -16.32
C GLU A 25 21.35 -24.09 -17.64
N GLU A 26 20.64 -24.33 -18.74
CA GLU A 26 21.06 -24.10 -20.11
C GLU A 26 21.16 -22.58 -20.37
N LYS A 27 22.38 -22.11 -20.68
CA LYS A 27 22.65 -20.72 -21.06
C LYS A 27 22.07 -20.42 -22.44
N LEU A 28 21.27 -19.36 -22.56
CA LEU A 28 21.03 -18.67 -23.84
C LEU A 28 21.40 -17.18 -23.74
N PRO A 29 21.97 -16.61 -24.82
CA PRO A 29 22.82 -15.43 -24.71
C PRO A 29 22.08 -14.09 -24.77
N THR A 30 22.76 -13.12 -24.17
CA THR A 30 22.56 -11.67 -24.23
C THR A 30 22.45 -11.11 -25.65
N GLY A 31 21.48 -10.23 -25.89
CA GLY A 31 21.44 -9.43 -27.12
C GLY A 31 20.28 -8.44 -27.16
N CYS A 32 20.57 -7.18 -26.84
CA CYS A 32 19.70 -6.03 -27.07
C CYS A 32 19.66 -5.70 -28.57
N LEU A 33 18.49 -5.67 -29.22
CA LEU A 33 18.34 -5.07 -30.55
C LEU A 33 17.00 -4.34 -30.72
N HIS A 34 17.12 -3.15 -31.29
CA HIS A 34 16.08 -2.19 -31.63
C HIS A 34 15.13 -2.67 -32.74
N HIS A 35 13.91 -2.12 -32.70
CA HIS A 35 12.91 -1.89 -33.75
C HIS A 35 13.12 -2.51 -35.14
N LYS A 36 12.07 -3.17 -35.64
CA LYS A 36 11.46 -2.87 -36.96
C LYS A 36 10.06 -3.45 -37.10
N ASN A 37 9.15 -2.60 -37.58
CA ASN A 37 7.81 -2.91 -38.05
C ASN A 37 7.85 -3.93 -39.18
N HIS A 38 6.90 -4.88 -39.19
CA HIS A 38 6.41 -5.49 -40.42
C HIS A 38 4.93 -5.85 -40.27
N GLU A 39 4.11 -5.11 -41.02
CA GLU A 39 2.77 -5.51 -41.43
C GLU A 39 2.85 -6.80 -42.25
N LYS A 40 1.99 -7.77 -41.95
CA LYS A 40 1.53 -8.77 -42.92
C LYS A 40 0.04 -9.02 -42.73
N THR A 41 -0.69 -8.59 -43.75
CA THR A 41 -2.05 -8.98 -44.11
C THR A 41 -2.15 -10.49 -44.34
N ALA A 42 -3.21 -11.11 -43.83
CA ALA A 42 -3.75 -12.35 -44.40
C ALA A 42 -5.26 -12.42 -44.16
N THR A 43 -5.98 -12.39 -45.27
CA THR A 43 -7.40 -12.60 -45.51
C THR A 43 -7.82 -14.05 -45.28
N GLY A 44 -9.04 -14.27 -44.79
CA GLY A 44 -9.69 -15.58 -44.80
C GLY A 44 -11.03 -15.56 -44.07
N ALA A 45 -12.12 -15.43 -44.84
CA ALA A 45 -13.51 -15.46 -44.38
C ALA A 45 -14.11 -16.89 -44.46
N ILE A 46 -15.38 -17.00 -44.00
CA ILE A 46 -16.39 -18.08 -44.20
C ILE A 46 -16.44 -19.04 -42.97
N THR A 47 -17.52 -19.30 -42.23
CA THR A 47 -18.98 -19.04 -42.37
C THR A 47 -19.70 -19.17 -41.01
N SER A 48 -20.80 -18.40 -40.91
CA SER A 48 -22.05 -18.56 -40.15
C SER A 48 -22.27 -19.81 -39.27
N ASP A 49 -22.67 -19.57 -38.02
CA ASP A 49 -23.94 -20.12 -37.53
C ASP A 49 -24.59 -19.17 -36.51
N GLU A 50 -25.85 -18.87 -36.78
CA GLU A 50 -26.74 -18.02 -35.98
C GLU A 50 -27.26 -18.79 -34.76
N ARG A 51 -27.33 -18.14 -33.58
CA ARG A 51 -28.54 -18.15 -32.73
C ARG A 51 -28.47 -17.21 -31.53
N MET A 52 -29.46 -16.32 -31.54
CA MET A 52 -30.19 -15.72 -30.42
C MET A 52 -29.59 -14.52 -29.69
N ASN A 53 -30.02 -13.37 -30.20
CA ASN A 53 -30.30 -12.13 -29.46
C ASN A 53 -30.90 -12.37 -28.06
N SER A 54 -30.24 -11.80 -27.05
CA SER A 54 -30.94 -11.07 -26.01
C SER A 54 -30.12 -9.84 -25.63
N GLU A 55 -30.43 -8.72 -26.28
CA GLU A 55 -30.09 -7.40 -25.80
C GLU A 55 -30.74 -7.21 -24.43
N THR A 56 -29.94 -7.17 -23.37
CA THR A 56 -30.32 -6.51 -22.13
C THR A 56 -29.50 -5.25 -22.00
N ASN A 57 -30.17 -4.14 -22.31
CA ASN A 57 -29.77 -2.78 -21.98
C ASN A 57 -29.55 -2.66 -20.47
N ASN A 58 -28.33 -2.92 -20.00
CA ASN A 58 -27.91 -2.46 -18.70
C ASN A 58 -27.45 -1.01 -18.85
N HIS A 59 -28.41 -0.09 -18.67
CA HIS A 59 -28.11 1.28 -18.30
C HIS A 59 -27.03 1.27 -17.21
N HIS A 60 -25.88 1.87 -17.52
CA HIS A 60 -24.85 2.18 -16.53
C HIS A 60 -25.44 3.13 -15.48
N HIS A 61 -26.01 2.55 -14.44
CA HIS A 61 -26.01 3.19 -13.13
C HIS A 61 -24.54 3.30 -12.71
N ILE A 62 -23.98 4.50 -12.87
CA ILE A 62 -22.75 4.87 -12.18
C ILE A 62 -23.09 4.77 -10.69
N ASN A 63 -22.69 3.68 -10.03
CA ASN A 63 -22.92 3.52 -8.60
C ASN A 63 -22.22 4.67 -7.85
N ASN A 64 -23.01 5.50 -7.19
CA ASN A 64 -22.56 6.52 -6.23
C ASN A 64 -21.89 5.92 -4.97
N GLU A 65 -21.68 4.59 -4.92
CA GLU A 65 -21.13 3.84 -3.78
C GLU A 65 -19.61 3.99 -3.56
N LYS A 66 -18.89 4.70 -4.45
CA LYS A 66 -17.42 4.85 -4.35
C LYS A 66 -16.96 5.96 -3.40
N ILE A 67 -17.84 6.89 -3.03
CA ILE A 67 -17.48 8.06 -2.22
C ILE A 67 -18.31 8.06 -0.95
N LYS A 68 -17.64 7.89 0.20
CA LYS A 68 -18.24 8.06 1.52
C LYS A 68 -18.06 9.51 1.94
N ILE A 69 -19.16 10.18 2.29
CA ILE A 69 -19.09 11.51 2.89
C ILE A 69 -19.16 11.33 4.40
N ILE A 70 -18.20 11.89 5.12
CA ILE A 70 -18.27 12.03 6.57
C ILE A 70 -18.33 13.51 6.93
N GLU A 71 -19.36 13.87 7.68
CA GLU A 71 -19.48 15.21 8.24
C GLU A 71 -18.88 15.18 9.63
N ILE A 72 -17.88 16.03 9.84
CA ILE A 72 -17.22 16.13 11.13
C ILE A 72 -17.51 17.52 11.67
N GLU A 73 -18.29 17.55 12.75
CA GLU A 73 -18.70 18.81 13.38
C GLU A 73 -17.56 19.46 14.15
N HIS A 74 -16.57 18.69 14.60
CA HIS A 74 -15.51 19.19 15.48
C HIS A 74 -14.19 18.45 15.26
N LEU A 75 -13.15 19.19 14.90
CA LEU A 75 -11.75 18.74 14.79
C LEU A 75 -10.85 19.65 15.64
N PRO A 76 -10.84 19.48 16.98
CA PRO A 76 -10.40 20.49 17.94
C PRO A 76 -8.99 21.02 17.70
N LEU A 77 -8.04 20.17 17.29
CA LEU A 77 -6.66 20.60 17.08
C LEU A 77 -6.58 21.55 15.91
N MET A 78 -7.20 21.20 14.79
CA MET A 78 -7.30 22.07 13.63
C MET A 78 -8.12 23.34 13.89
N GLU A 79 -9.23 23.29 14.64
CA GLU A 79 -10.03 24.52 14.89
C GLU A 79 -9.34 25.52 15.83
N ASN A 80 -8.54 25.00 16.76
CA ASN A 80 -7.78 25.83 17.69
C ASN A 80 -6.43 26.28 17.09
N ASP A 81 -6.00 25.68 15.97
CA ASP A 81 -4.82 26.11 15.25
C ASP A 81 -5.13 27.41 14.47
N PRO A 82 -4.41 28.51 14.71
CA PRO A 82 -4.65 29.78 14.02
C PRO A 82 -4.40 29.73 12.50
N LYS A 83 -3.75 28.68 12.00
CA LYS A 83 -3.52 28.41 10.58
C LYS A 83 -4.46 27.31 10.03
N HIS A 84 -5.42 26.83 10.83
CA HIS A 84 -6.37 25.78 10.46
C HIS A 84 -5.70 24.52 9.89
N LEU A 85 -4.55 24.13 10.44
CA LEU A 85 -3.79 22.96 9.99
C LEU A 85 -4.45 21.67 10.46
N LEU A 86 -4.89 20.84 9.51
CA LEU A 86 -5.33 19.49 9.80
C LEU A 86 -4.10 18.60 10.03
N LYS A 87 -4.02 17.98 11.21
CA LYS A 87 -2.91 17.09 11.57
C LYS A 87 -3.26 15.64 11.30
N ILE A 88 -2.56 15.04 10.33
CA ILE A 88 -2.69 13.64 9.96
C ILE A 88 -1.53 12.86 10.55
N VAL A 89 -1.86 11.84 11.35
CA VAL A 89 -0.89 10.88 11.88
C VAL A 89 -0.89 9.64 10.98
N HIS A 90 0.25 9.38 10.34
CA HIS A 90 0.37 8.35 9.31
C HIS A 90 1.35 7.25 9.70
N MET A 91 0.89 6.00 9.56
CA MET A 91 1.67 4.78 9.73
C MET A 91 1.29 3.75 8.65
N SER A 92 2.06 2.68 8.56
CA SER A 92 1.86 1.53 7.67
C SER A 92 2.65 0.34 8.18
N ASP A 93 2.44 -0.83 7.60
CA ASP A 93 3.33 -1.99 7.77
C ASP A 93 3.56 -2.32 9.24
N SER A 94 2.47 -2.41 10.00
CA SER A 94 2.55 -2.85 11.40
C SER A 94 2.85 -4.34 11.49
N HIS A 95 2.55 -5.14 10.46
CA HIS A 95 2.93 -6.57 10.37
C HIS A 95 2.67 -7.32 11.67
N ARG A 96 1.48 -7.13 12.28
CA ARG A 96 1.02 -7.72 13.58
C ARG A 96 1.50 -7.00 14.85
N PHE A 97 2.45 -6.08 14.75
CA PHE A 97 3.10 -5.40 15.87
C PHE A 97 2.44 -4.06 16.23
N HIS A 98 1.15 -3.89 15.94
CA HIS A 98 0.43 -2.64 16.21
C HIS A 98 0.41 -2.25 17.69
N GLU A 99 0.36 -3.22 18.62
CA GLU A 99 0.47 -2.95 20.07
C GLU A 99 1.88 -2.51 20.50
N ASN A 100 2.91 -2.72 19.66
CA ASN A 100 4.27 -2.24 19.92
C ASN A 100 4.46 -0.78 19.48
N LEU A 101 3.61 -0.28 18.58
CA LEU A 101 3.66 1.12 18.13
C LEU A 101 3.41 2.04 19.32
N LYS A 102 4.25 3.07 19.45
CA LYS A 102 4.28 3.99 20.60
C LYS A 102 4.46 5.43 20.12
N ASN A 103 4.38 6.35 21.07
CA ASN A 103 4.63 7.78 20.85
C ASN A 103 3.66 8.40 19.82
N PHE A 104 2.38 8.04 19.93
CA PHE A 104 1.31 8.61 19.12
C PHE A 104 1.17 10.11 19.43
N PRO A 105 1.49 11.00 18.48
CA PRO A 105 1.38 12.44 18.68
C PRO A 105 -0.10 12.87 18.66
N GLU A 106 -0.36 14.09 19.11
CA GLU A 106 -1.68 14.70 18.91
C GLU A 106 -1.96 14.86 17.41
N GLY A 107 -3.19 14.52 16.99
CA GLY A 107 -3.65 14.69 15.63
C GLY A 107 -5.16 14.51 15.49
N ASP A 108 -5.67 14.89 14.33
CA ASP A 108 -7.10 14.87 14.02
C ASP A 108 -7.51 13.54 13.36
N VAL A 109 -6.67 13.08 12.44
CA VAL A 109 -6.93 11.93 11.56
C VAL A 109 -5.75 10.96 11.65
N PHE A 110 -6.05 9.69 11.91
CA PHE A 110 -5.08 8.60 11.79
C PHE A 110 -5.27 7.85 10.48
N ILE A 111 -4.17 7.56 9.79
CA ILE A 111 -4.17 6.79 8.55
C ILE A 111 -3.17 5.63 8.67
N HIS A 112 -3.62 4.41 8.39
CA HIS A 112 -2.76 3.24 8.22
C HIS A 112 -2.76 2.75 6.76
N SER A 113 -1.61 2.78 6.07
CA SER A 113 -1.52 2.52 4.62
C SER A 113 -1.21 1.06 4.22
N GLY A 114 -1.78 0.10 4.95
CA GLY A 114 -1.71 -1.33 4.60
C GLY A 114 -0.75 -2.17 5.44
N ASP A 115 -0.77 -3.49 5.20
CA ASP A 115 0.03 -4.50 5.90
C ASP A 115 -0.23 -4.51 7.43
N ILE A 116 -1.52 -4.67 7.78
CA ILE A 116 -1.96 -4.78 9.18
C ILE A 116 -1.73 -6.19 9.74
N SER A 117 -1.70 -7.19 8.86
CA SER A 117 -1.41 -8.59 9.17
C SER A 117 -0.09 -9.04 8.56
N HIS A 118 0.23 -10.33 8.67
CA HIS A 118 1.37 -10.93 7.99
C HIS A 118 0.94 -12.17 7.20
N LYS A 119 1.48 -12.36 5.99
CA LYS A 119 1.16 -13.50 5.11
C LYS A 119 1.17 -14.87 5.80
N SER A 120 2.06 -15.05 6.79
CA SER A 120 2.20 -16.33 7.49
C SER A 120 0.98 -16.72 8.32
N GLU A 121 0.14 -15.76 8.72
CA GLU A 121 -1.09 -16.05 9.49
C GLU A 121 -2.15 -16.75 8.66
N TRP A 122 -2.07 -16.63 7.34
CA TRP A 122 -3.07 -17.15 6.41
C TRP A 122 -2.75 -18.56 5.91
N LYS A 123 -1.57 -19.11 6.24
CA LYS A 123 -1.11 -20.42 5.75
C LYS A 123 -2.05 -21.57 6.12
N ASP A 124 -2.60 -21.53 7.33
CA ASP A 124 -3.51 -22.58 7.79
C ASP A 124 -4.88 -22.47 7.10
N CYS A 125 -5.24 -21.28 6.60
CA CYS A 125 -6.49 -21.02 5.90
C CYS A 125 -6.41 -21.30 4.39
N GLU A 126 -5.21 -21.30 3.81
CA GLU A 126 -4.96 -21.73 2.42
C GLU A 126 -5.11 -23.26 2.25
N ASN A 127 -4.75 -24.04 3.27
CA ASN A 127 -4.85 -25.50 3.22
C ASN A 127 -6.29 -26.03 3.25
N ASP A 128 -7.22 -25.24 3.77
CA ASP A 128 -8.62 -25.68 4.00
C ASP A 128 -9.52 -25.49 2.76
N GLN A 129 -9.01 -25.07 1.60
CA GLN A 129 -9.81 -24.78 0.39
C GLN A 129 -11.05 -23.91 0.67
N ILE A 130 -10.96 -23.03 1.68
CA ILE A 130 -12.11 -22.25 2.14
C ILE A 130 -12.52 -21.32 1.01
N GLN A 131 -13.64 -21.64 0.37
CA GLN A 131 -14.22 -20.82 -0.68
C GLN A 131 -14.58 -19.46 -0.07
N THR A 132 -14.47 -18.39 -0.86
CA THR A 132 -14.64 -16.98 -0.43
C THR A 132 -15.89 -16.73 0.43
N LYS A 133 -16.95 -17.51 0.24
CA LYS A 133 -18.21 -17.45 1.00
C LYS A 133 -18.14 -18.02 2.42
N GLU A 134 -17.19 -18.90 2.71
CA GLU A 134 -17.01 -19.52 4.03
C GLU A 134 -16.06 -18.70 4.93
N LEU A 135 -15.14 -17.92 4.33
CA LEU A 135 -14.41 -16.85 5.03
C LEU A 135 -15.35 -15.76 5.57
N GLU A 136 -16.43 -15.46 4.85
CA GLU A 136 -17.44 -14.49 5.29
C GLU A 136 -18.28 -14.98 6.49
N SER A 137 -18.39 -16.30 6.70
CA SER A 137 -19.20 -16.90 7.77
C SER A 137 -18.40 -17.37 8.99
N ASN A 138 -17.10 -17.69 8.84
CA ASN A 138 -16.25 -18.24 9.89
C ASN A 138 -14.90 -17.52 9.98
N PHE A 139 -14.91 -16.22 10.29
CA PHE A 139 -13.69 -15.43 10.50
C PHE A 139 -12.93 -15.88 11.76
N LYS A 140 -12.18 -16.99 11.67
CA LYS A 140 -11.22 -17.48 12.67
C LYS A 140 -9.75 -17.30 12.25
N CYS A 141 -9.54 -16.82 11.03
CA CYS A 141 -8.29 -16.97 10.27
C CYS A 141 -7.23 -15.86 10.43
N ALA A 142 -7.45 -14.83 11.24
CA ALA A 142 -6.41 -13.81 11.50
C ALA A 142 -6.60 -13.09 12.85
N PRO A 143 -6.12 -13.70 13.96
CA PRO A 143 -6.15 -13.06 15.27
C PRO A 143 -5.50 -11.68 15.31
N SER A 144 -4.46 -11.44 14.50
CA SER A 144 -3.81 -10.12 14.41
C SER A 144 -4.75 -9.05 13.90
N VAL A 145 -5.62 -9.35 12.93
CA VAL A 145 -6.57 -8.37 12.37
C VAL A 145 -7.64 -7.99 13.39
N ILE A 146 -8.15 -8.97 14.14
CA ILE A 146 -9.08 -8.72 15.25
C ILE A 146 -8.40 -7.86 16.32
N SER A 147 -7.15 -8.19 16.67
CA SER A 147 -6.35 -7.41 17.62
C SER A 147 -6.09 -6.00 17.10
N PHE A 148 -5.78 -5.83 15.82
CA PHE A 148 -5.54 -4.55 15.18
C PHE A 148 -6.79 -3.67 15.24
N ASN A 149 -7.98 -4.20 14.90
CA ASN A 149 -9.23 -3.45 14.98
C ASN A 149 -9.58 -3.05 16.43
N LYS A 150 -9.29 -3.91 17.42
CA LYS A 150 -9.44 -3.55 18.85
C LYS A 150 -8.44 -2.48 19.29
N TRP A 151 -7.22 -2.52 18.75
CA TRP A 151 -6.20 -1.53 19.03
C TRP A 151 -6.54 -0.16 18.43
N LEU A 152 -7.11 -0.11 17.22
CA LEU A 152 -7.60 1.13 16.60
C LEU A 152 -8.61 1.87 17.49
N ASP A 153 -9.47 1.13 18.20
CA ASP A 153 -10.47 1.71 19.11
C ASP A 153 -9.84 2.47 20.28
N LYS A 154 -8.66 2.04 20.73
CA LYS A 154 -7.91 2.67 21.82
C LYS A 154 -7.20 3.96 21.40
N LEU A 155 -7.04 4.20 20.09
CA LEU A 155 -6.33 5.38 19.61
C LEU A 155 -7.18 6.65 19.78
N PRO A 156 -6.55 7.79 20.17
CA PRO A 156 -7.27 9.01 20.54
C PRO A 156 -7.87 9.78 19.35
N TYR A 157 -7.61 9.35 18.12
CA TYR A 157 -8.00 10.07 16.91
C TYR A 157 -9.49 9.95 16.63
N LYS A 158 -10.14 11.03 16.21
CA LYS A 158 -11.58 11.01 15.90
C LYS A 158 -11.88 10.24 14.61
N VAL A 159 -10.99 10.35 13.63
CA VAL A 159 -11.07 9.64 12.36
C VAL A 159 -9.91 8.67 12.25
N LYS A 160 -10.21 7.41 11.93
CA LYS A 160 -9.23 6.39 11.59
C LYS A 160 -9.53 5.88 10.19
N ILE A 161 -8.55 5.91 9.29
CA ILE A 161 -8.67 5.43 7.91
C ILE A 161 -7.65 4.32 7.71
N VAL A 162 -8.06 3.25 7.04
CA VAL A 162 -7.21 2.08 6.76
C VAL A 162 -7.39 1.67 5.32
N ILE A 163 -6.28 1.37 4.64
CA ILE A 163 -6.27 0.49 3.47
C ILE A 163 -5.55 -0.81 3.84
N LEU A 164 -5.69 -1.85 3.03
CA LEU A 164 -4.93 -3.08 3.16
C LEU A 164 -3.68 -3.08 2.27
N GLY A 165 -2.79 -4.05 2.48
CA GLY A 165 -1.54 -4.21 1.74
C GLY A 165 -1.27 -5.65 1.30
N ASN A 166 -0.07 -5.92 0.78
CA ASN A 166 0.24 -7.23 0.19
C ASN A 166 0.33 -8.37 1.21
N HIS A 167 0.50 -8.11 2.49
CA HIS A 167 0.47 -9.14 3.55
C HIS A 167 -0.93 -9.51 4.00
N ASP A 168 -1.94 -8.74 3.61
CA ASP A 168 -3.34 -8.91 3.98
C ASP A 168 -4.07 -9.89 3.03
N ILE A 169 -3.39 -11.00 2.69
CA ILE A 169 -3.75 -11.94 1.62
C ILE A 169 -5.16 -12.51 1.77
N GLY A 170 -5.58 -12.81 3.00
CA GLY A 170 -6.89 -13.40 3.29
C GLY A 170 -8.10 -12.54 2.92
N PHE A 171 -7.88 -11.27 2.55
CA PHE A 171 -8.93 -10.36 2.11
C PHE A 171 -9.05 -10.23 0.58
N ASN A 172 -8.24 -10.96 -0.18
CA ASN A 172 -8.35 -11.00 -1.64
C ASN A 172 -9.76 -11.45 -2.08
N GLY A 173 -10.42 -10.62 -2.88
CA GLY A 173 -11.75 -10.92 -3.40
C GLY A 173 -12.89 -10.79 -2.38
N ILE A 174 -12.60 -10.47 -1.12
CA ILE A 174 -13.63 -10.14 -0.12
C ILE A 174 -14.19 -8.76 -0.43
N SER A 175 -15.52 -8.61 -0.30
CA SER A 175 -16.16 -7.33 -0.60
C SER A 175 -15.71 -6.23 0.39
N PRO A 176 -15.46 -4.99 -0.09
CA PRO A 176 -15.09 -3.89 0.81
C PRO A 176 -16.13 -3.61 1.90
N ASN A 177 -17.41 -3.80 1.60
CA ASN A 177 -18.50 -3.66 2.58
C ASN A 177 -18.40 -4.69 3.71
N PHE A 178 -18.07 -5.94 3.39
CA PHE A 178 -17.84 -6.97 4.40
C PHE A 178 -16.64 -6.62 5.28
N ILE A 179 -15.51 -6.22 4.68
CA ILE A 179 -14.31 -5.80 5.42
C ILE A 179 -14.67 -4.64 6.37
N GLN A 180 -15.33 -3.61 5.85
CA GLN A 180 -15.76 -2.46 6.66
C GLN A 180 -16.68 -2.85 7.82
N GLN A 181 -17.69 -3.70 7.60
CA GLN A 181 -18.71 -3.99 8.60
C GLN A 181 -18.29 -5.06 9.62
N LYS A 182 -17.49 -6.04 9.19
CA LYS A 182 -17.19 -7.23 10.00
C LYS A 182 -15.75 -7.30 10.48
N ILE A 183 -14.82 -6.69 9.77
CA ILE A 183 -13.38 -6.85 10.03
C ILE A 183 -12.77 -5.57 10.63
N LEU A 184 -13.03 -4.42 10.01
CA LEU A 184 -12.50 -3.12 10.41
C LEU A 184 -13.60 -2.11 10.81
N PRO A 185 -14.56 -2.47 11.70
CA PRO A 185 -15.64 -1.55 12.09
C PRO A 185 -15.16 -0.31 12.85
N ASN A 186 -13.96 -0.31 13.44
CA ASN A 186 -13.41 0.82 14.20
C ASN A 186 -12.60 1.80 13.33
N ALA A 187 -12.61 1.61 12.01
CA ALA A 187 -11.99 2.51 11.05
C ALA A 187 -12.87 2.68 9.80
N ILE A 188 -12.51 3.64 8.97
CA ILE A 188 -13.03 3.78 7.61
C ILE A 188 -12.09 2.98 6.72
N TYR A 189 -12.59 1.88 6.18
CA TYR A 189 -11.86 1.07 5.22
C TYR A 189 -12.01 1.66 3.82
N LEU A 190 -10.89 1.82 3.09
CA LEU A 190 -10.90 2.27 1.70
C LEU A 190 -10.27 1.21 0.79
N GLN A 191 -10.98 0.87 -0.29
CA GLN A 191 -10.45 0.06 -1.39
C GLN A 191 -11.06 0.55 -2.71
N ASP A 192 -10.26 1.28 -3.48
CA ASP A 192 -10.70 2.00 -4.68
C ASP A 192 -11.85 2.99 -4.39
N GLN A 193 -11.85 3.55 -3.18
CA GLN A 193 -12.90 4.41 -2.64
C GLN A 193 -12.32 5.68 -2.05
N ALA A 194 -13.14 6.73 -1.99
CA ALA A 194 -12.81 7.97 -1.32
C ALA A 194 -13.64 8.18 -0.06
N VAL A 195 -13.06 8.87 0.91
CA VAL A 195 -13.78 9.56 1.97
C VAL A 195 -13.62 11.06 1.78
N ILE A 196 -14.71 11.80 1.97
CA ILE A 196 -14.70 13.26 2.03
C ILE A 196 -14.90 13.66 3.48
N ILE A 197 -13.92 14.38 4.03
CA ILE A 197 -14.05 15.05 5.33
C ILE A 197 -14.65 16.42 5.07
N LYS A 198 -15.92 16.60 5.47
CA LYS A 198 -16.55 17.93 5.48
C LYS A 198 -16.23 18.64 6.79
N TYR A 199 -15.72 19.86 6.69
CA TYR A 199 -15.50 20.72 7.83
C TYR A 199 -16.31 22.02 7.74
N LYS A 200 -17.09 22.33 8.79
CA LYS A 200 -18.00 23.49 8.90
C LYS A 200 -18.89 23.71 7.65
N GLY A 201 -19.22 22.64 6.94
CA GLY A 201 -20.04 22.68 5.72
C GLY A 201 -19.38 23.34 4.50
N LYS A 202 -18.07 23.60 4.51
CA LYS A 202 -17.35 24.34 3.44
C LYS A 202 -16.17 23.57 2.86
N HIS A 203 -15.25 23.11 3.70
CA HIS A 203 -14.02 22.48 3.20
C HIS A 203 -14.26 20.98 2.98
N LEU A 204 -14.00 20.50 1.76
CA LEU A 204 -14.15 19.09 1.35
C LEU A 204 -12.77 18.48 1.05
N LEU A 205 -12.10 18.00 2.10
CA LEU A 205 -10.85 17.24 1.91
C LEU A 205 -11.18 15.83 1.45
N LYS A 206 -10.81 15.49 0.22
CA LYS A 206 -11.00 14.18 -0.37
C LYS A 206 -9.76 13.32 -0.20
N ILE A 207 -9.91 12.22 0.53
CA ILE A 207 -8.89 11.20 0.74
C ILE A 207 -9.31 9.97 -0.07
N TYR A 208 -8.49 9.53 -1.02
CA TYR A 208 -8.73 8.33 -1.83
C TYR A 208 -7.74 7.23 -1.44
N GLY A 209 -8.25 6.02 -1.20
CA GLY A 209 -7.46 4.87 -0.76
C GLY A 209 -7.55 3.68 -1.70
N THR A 210 -6.43 3.05 -2.01
CA THR A 210 -6.39 1.83 -2.83
C THR A 210 -5.22 0.91 -2.43
N PRO A 211 -5.43 -0.42 -2.28
CA PRO A 211 -4.44 -1.34 -1.72
C PRO A 211 -3.49 -1.96 -2.76
N TRP A 212 -3.72 -1.74 -4.06
CA TRP A 212 -3.09 -2.54 -5.11
C TRP A 212 -1.55 -2.42 -5.13
N THR A 213 -0.88 -3.55 -5.34
CA THR A 213 0.57 -3.66 -5.50
C THR A 213 0.95 -4.55 -6.70
N THR A 214 2.25 -4.69 -6.95
CA THR A 214 2.81 -5.63 -7.94
C THR A 214 3.56 -6.79 -7.27
N SER A 215 3.25 -7.09 -6.00
CA SER A 215 3.93 -8.10 -5.19
C SER A 215 3.57 -9.52 -5.63
N ARG A 216 4.54 -10.33 -6.10
CA ARG A 216 4.25 -11.68 -6.62
C ARG A 216 3.73 -12.62 -5.52
N ASN A 217 2.65 -13.35 -5.80
CA ASN A 217 2.04 -14.35 -4.91
C ASN A 217 1.63 -13.77 -3.54
N MET A 218 1.10 -12.55 -3.53
CA MET A 218 0.70 -11.82 -2.32
C MET A 218 -0.70 -11.20 -2.50
N GLY A 219 -1.20 -10.59 -1.42
CA GLY A 219 -2.46 -9.86 -1.38
C GLY A 219 -2.49 -8.65 -2.30
N PHE A 220 -3.68 -8.31 -2.80
CA PHE A 220 -3.93 -7.11 -3.59
C PHE A 220 -2.91 -6.91 -4.73
N SER A 221 -2.48 -8.00 -5.34
CA SER A 221 -1.46 -7.97 -6.37
C SER A 221 -2.08 -7.98 -7.76
N MET A 222 -1.55 -7.13 -8.65
CA MET A 222 -1.93 -7.07 -10.05
C MET A 222 -0.69 -7.02 -10.94
N SER A 223 -0.86 -7.42 -12.21
CA SER A 223 0.20 -7.24 -13.20
C SER A 223 0.47 -5.75 -13.44
N HIS A 224 1.67 -5.43 -13.93
CA HIS A 224 2.04 -4.05 -14.29
C HIS A 224 1.08 -3.42 -15.31
N SER A 225 0.53 -4.19 -16.24
CA SER A 225 -0.42 -3.67 -17.23
C SER A 225 -1.78 -3.33 -16.64
N LEU A 226 -2.26 -4.10 -15.65
CA LEU A 226 -3.56 -3.90 -15.02
C LEU A 226 -3.50 -2.80 -13.95
N ILE A 227 -2.41 -2.75 -13.18
CA ILE A 227 -2.28 -1.76 -12.11
C ILE A 227 -2.22 -0.32 -12.65
N ASP A 228 -1.66 -0.13 -13.85
CA ASP A 228 -1.67 1.16 -14.54
C ASP A 228 -3.09 1.65 -14.87
N GLN A 229 -4.05 0.74 -15.05
CA GLN A 229 -5.45 1.11 -15.23
C GLN A 229 -6.06 1.60 -13.90
N LYS A 230 -5.70 0.95 -12.77
CA LYS A 230 -6.13 1.38 -11.44
C LYS A 230 -5.68 2.81 -11.12
N TRP A 231 -4.46 3.18 -11.49
CA TRP A 231 -3.97 4.55 -11.27
C TRP A 231 -4.75 5.61 -12.07
N LYS A 232 -5.30 5.25 -13.23
CA LYS A 232 -6.15 6.15 -14.02
C LYS A 232 -7.52 6.36 -13.39
N GLU A 233 -7.99 5.44 -12.56
CA GLU A 233 -9.26 5.55 -11.83
C GLU A 233 -9.18 6.48 -10.61
N ILE A 234 -7.97 6.88 -10.18
CA ILE A 234 -7.80 7.84 -9.08
C ILE A 234 -8.54 9.14 -9.43
N PRO A 235 -9.43 9.65 -8.57
CA PRO A 235 -10.21 10.86 -8.84
C PRO A 235 -9.33 12.09 -9.14
N GLU A 236 -9.76 12.92 -10.10
CA GLU A 236 -9.03 14.13 -10.50
C GLU A 236 -8.95 15.21 -9.42
N ASP A 237 -9.88 15.18 -8.46
CA ASP A 237 -10.01 16.15 -7.38
C ASP A 237 -9.62 15.57 -6.01
N VAL A 238 -8.82 14.50 -6.01
CA VAL A 238 -8.21 13.95 -4.80
C VAL A 238 -7.22 14.95 -4.20
N ASP A 239 -7.31 15.15 -2.89
CA ASP A 239 -6.41 16.04 -2.15
C ASP A 239 -5.31 15.22 -1.44
N ILE A 240 -5.67 14.01 -0.96
CA ILE A 240 -4.74 13.06 -0.35
C ILE A 240 -4.93 11.68 -0.96
N LEU A 241 -3.83 11.11 -1.44
CA LEU A 241 -3.79 9.75 -1.99
C LEU A 241 -3.16 8.80 -0.97
N VAL A 242 -3.82 7.68 -0.70
CA VAL A 242 -3.30 6.60 0.14
C VAL A 242 -3.16 5.34 -0.71
N THR A 243 -1.94 4.86 -0.89
CA THR A 243 -1.66 3.60 -1.59
C THR A 243 -0.76 2.73 -0.75
N HIS A 244 -0.83 1.41 -0.86
CA HIS A 244 0.18 0.60 -0.19
C HIS A 244 1.51 0.65 -0.97
N LEU A 245 1.46 0.50 -2.30
CA LEU A 245 2.63 0.58 -3.18
C LEU A 245 3.19 2.02 -3.26
N PRO A 246 4.51 2.23 -3.15
CA PRO A 246 5.12 3.55 -3.31
C PRO A 246 5.14 4.01 -4.78
N PRO A 247 5.13 5.32 -5.05
CA PRO A 247 5.45 5.85 -6.35
C PRO A 247 6.95 5.65 -6.66
N PHE A 248 7.29 5.36 -7.91
CA PHE A 248 8.68 5.13 -8.32
C PHE A 248 9.58 6.32 -7.98
N GLY A 249 10.76 6.02 -7.44
CA GLY A 249 11.81 6.98 -7.19
C GLY A 249 11.57 7.90 -6.00
N VAL A 250 10.62 7.58 -5.11
CA VAL A 250 10.38 8.26 -3.83
C VAL A 250 10.38 7.22 -2.72
N MET A 251 11.39 7.24 -1.85
CA MET A 251 11.49 6.34 -0.69
C MET A 251 11.22 4.85 -1.01
N ASP A 252 11.55 4.38 -2.21
CA ASP A 252 11.11 3.10 -2.76
C ASP A 252 12.26 2.10 -3.05
N LEU A 253 13.46 2.39 -2.56
CA LEU A 253 14.64 1.53 -2.72
C LEU A 253 14.65 0.39 -1.68
N ALA A 254 14.26 -0.81 -2.09
CA ALA A 254 14.25 -1.99 -1.24
C ALA A 254 15.24 -3.07 -1.71
N GLY A 255 15.37 -4.14 -0.92
CA GLY A 255 16.22 -5.30 -1.23
C GLY A 255 16.04 -5.86 -2.65
N GLY A 256 17.15 -6.28 -3.27
CA GLY A 256 17.22 -6.89 -4.59
C GLY A 256 18.11 -8.14 -4.59
N SER A 257 17.76 -9.13 -5.42
CA SER A 257 18.47 -10.41 -5.52
C SER A 257 19.81 -10.31 -6.25
N GLU A 258 19.90 -9.44 -7.24
CA GLU A 258 21.09 -9.26 -8.06
C GLU A 258 22.00 -8.14 -7.50
N PRO A 259 23.32 -8.24 -7.67
CA PRO A 259 24.21 -7.12 -7.42
C PRO A 259 23.93 -6.01 -8.44
N GLN A 260 22.96 -5.14 -8.14
CA GLN A 260 22.53 -4.15 -9.13
C GLN A 260 23.62 -3.08 -9.36
N GLN A 261 24.03 -3.04 -10.62
CA GLN A 261 24.90 -2.07 -11.26
C GLN A 261 24.14 -0.74 -11.45
N TYR A 262 24.90 0.34 -11.57
CA TYR A 262 24.49 1.73 -11.78
C TYR A 262 23.03 1.97 -12.16
N CYS A 263 22.35 2.80 -11.37
CA CYS A 263 20.97 3.19 -11.66
C CYS A 263 20.90 4.48 -12.45
N ASP A 264 20.27 4.38 -13.62
CA ASP A 264 20.06 5.52 -14.49
C ASP A 264 19.15 6.59 -13.91
N TYR A 265 18.21 6.22 -13.03
CA TYR A 265 17.34 7.20 -12.38
C TYR A 265 18.09 7.95 -11.27
N CYS A 266 18.68 7.24 -10.31
CA CYS A 266 19.39 7.85 -9.18
C CYS A 266 20.80 8.37 -9.52
N LYS A 267 21.33 8.04 -10.71
CA LYS A 267 22.71 8.37 -11.15
C LYS A 267 23.79 7.90 -10.17
N LYS A 268 23.55 6.77 -9.50
CA LYS A 268 24.48 6.16 -8.53
C LYS A 268 24.33 4.64 -8.50
N ASN A 269 25.34 3.97 -7.95
CA ASN A 269 25.29 2.54 -7.68
C ASN A 269 24.49 2.27 -6.39
N HIS A 270 23.59 1.30 -6.43
CA HIS A 270 22.94 0.77 -5.24
C HIS A 270 22.98 -0.77 -5.25
N LYS A 271 24.01 -1.30 -4.60
CA LYS A 271 24.30 -2.73 -4.51
C LYS A 271 23.17 -3.44 -3.74
N TYR A 272 22.64 -4.51 -4.32
CA TYR A 272 21.55 -5.33 -3.74
C TYR A 272 20.27 -4.55 -3.42
N ARG A 273 20.04 -3.43 -4.11
CA ARG A 273 18.81 -2.64 -3.97
C ARG A 273 18.26 -2.26 -5.33
N ARG A 274 16.94 -2.18 -5.40
CA ARG A 274 16.21 -1.74 -6.60
C ARG A 274 14.98 -0.96 -6.20
N HIS A 275 14.47 -0.16 -7.13
CA HIS A 275 13.19 0.54 -6.95
C HIS A 275 12.04 -0.46 -7.00
N TRP A 276 11.21 -0.48 -5.96
CA TRP A 276 9.98 -1.26 -5.88
C TRP A 276 8.74 -0.42 -6.20
N GLY A 277 8.90 0.91 -6.34
CA GLY A 277 7.80 1.80 -6.65
C GLY A 277 7.35 1.76 -8.11
N ASN A 278 6.15 2.26 -8.37
CA ASN A 278 5.53 2.23 -9.70
C ASN A 278 5.63 3.57 -10.45
N VAL A 279 6.11 3.50 -11.70
CA VAL A 279 6.35 4.68 -12.55
C VAL A 279 5.06 5.38 -12.96
N ALA A 280 4.00 4.64 -13.29
CA ALA A 280 2.72 5.22 -13.67
C ALA A 280 2.04 5.89 -12.47
N LEU A 281 2.15 5.31 -11.27
CA LEU A 281 1.69 5.92 -10.02
C LEU A 281 2.42 7.25 -9.75
N ARG A 282 3.76 7.29 -9.89
CA ARG A 282 4.53 8.53 -9.77
C ARG A 282 4.05 9.60 -10.75
N LYS A 283 3.89 9.23 -12.03
CA LYS A 283 3.39 10.15 -13.07
C LYS A 283 1.99 10.68 -12.74
N ARG A 284 1.10 9.82 -12.24
CA ARG A 284 -0.25 10.21 -11.85
C ARG A 284 -0.24 11.19 -10.67
N ALA A 285 0.55 10.93 -9.64
CA ALA A 285 0.68 11.81 -8.48
C ALA A 285 1.18 13.21 -8.89
N ILE A 286 2.23 13.28 -9.73
CA ILE A 286 2.75 14.55 -10.27
C ILE A 286 1.66 15.27 -11.07
N GLN A 287 0.97 14.58 -11.98
CA GLN A 287 -0.08 15.18 -12.79
C GLN A 287 -1.21 15.81 -11.94
N LEU A 288 -1.61 15.15 -10.86
CA LEU A 288 -2.64 15.67 -9.94
C LEU A 288 -2.13 16.87 -9.14
N ASN A 289 -0.86 16.85 -8.72
CA ASN A 289 -0.24 17.97 -8.02
C ASN A 289 -0.01 19.20 -8.92
N GLU A 290 0.36 19.01 -10.19
CA GLU A 290 0.49 20.10 -11.19
C GLU A 290 -0.86 20.83 -11.41
N LYS A 291 -1.98 20.14 -11.25
CA LYS A 291 -3.33 20.74 -11.27
C LYS A 291 -3.68 21.49 -9.96
N GLY A 292 -2.81 21.44 -8.96
CA GLY A 292 -3.00 22.01 -7.63
C GLY A 292 -3.97 21.20 -6.76
N LYS A 293 -4.21 19.91 -7.07
CA LYS A 293 -5.17 19.05 -6.38
C LYS A 293 -4.49 18.21 -5.31
N LEU A 294 -3.59 17.32 -5.71
CA LEU A 294 -2.92 16.43 -4.77
C LEU A 294 -1.90 17.19 -3.91
N LYS A 295 -2.10 17.16 -2.59
CA LYS A 295 -1.24 17.77 -1.57
C LYS A 295 -0.30 16.75 -0.93
N ALA A 296 -0.80 15.53 -0.70
CA ALA A 296 -0.03 14.48 -0.05
C ALA A 296 -0.29 13.09 -0.65
N HIS A 297 0.76 12.26 -0.69
CA HIS A 297 0.69 10.85 -1.08
C HIS A 297 1.33 9.99 0.02
N LEU A 298 0.49 9.21 0.70
CA LEU A 298 0.81 8.39 1.87
C LEU A 298 0.87 6.93 1.46
N PHE A 299 1.96 6.25 1.81
CA PHE A 299 2.20 4.85 1.46
C PHE A 299 3.09 4.12 2.47
N GLY A 300 3.35 2.84 2.22
CA GLY A 300 4.23 2.00 3.02
C GLY A 300 5.07 1.08 2.14
N HIS A 301 5.01 -0.22 2.43
CA HIS A 301 5.57 -1.34 1.66
C HIS A 301 7.10 -1.45 1.65
N VAL A 302 7.83 -0.34 1.53
CA VAL A 302 9.30 -0.29 1.54
C VAL A 302 9.78 0.14 2.92
N HIS A 303 10.35 -0.80 3.67
CA HIS A 303 10.66 -0.63 5.10
C HIS A 303 11.95 0.14 5.35
N GLU A 304 12.83 0.19 4.35
CA GLU A 304 14.15 0.80 4.48
C GLU A 304 14.13 2.34 4.49
N PHE A 305 13.01 2.96 4.11
CA PHE A 305 12.90 4.41 3.92
C PHE A 305 11.63 4.99 4.57
N HIS A 306 11.42 4.70 5.85
CA HIS A 306 10.42 5.39 6.66
C HIS A 306 10.69 6.90 6.74
N GLY A 307 9.66 7.73 6.57
CA GLY A 307 9.73 9.17 6.81
C GLY A 307 8.91 10.03 5.86
N LEU A 308 9.35 11.28 5.70
CA LEU A 308 8.73 12.30 4.84
C LEU A 308 9.72 12.80 3.80
N GLU A 309 9.22 13.01 2.58
CA GLU A 309 9.92 13.71 1.51
C GLU A 309 8.99 14.77 0.92
N ILE A 310 9.53 15.95 0.60
CA ILE A 310 8.74 17.06 0.04
C ILE A 310 9.36 17.43 -1.30
N GLU A 311 8.58 17.33 -2.36
CA GLU A 311 9.02 17.72 -3.69
C GLU A 311 8.27 18.96 -4.19
N ARG A 312 9.00 19.86 -4.85
CA ARG A 312 8.44 21.00 -5.57
C ARG A 312 8.57 20.75 -7.06
N HIS A 313 7.46 20.43 -7.71
CA HIS A 313 7.44 20.32 -9.17
C HIS A 313 7.34 21.71 -9.80
N SER A 314 8.08 21.94 -10.89
CA SER A 314 8.16 23.25 -11.55
C SER A 314 6.81 23.81 -12.03
N LYS A 315 5.85 22.92 -12.30
CA LYS A 315 4.45 23.25 -12.65
C LYS A 315 3.48 23.05 -11.49
N GLY A 316 3.95 22.48 -10.37
CA GLY A 316 3.17 22.29 -9.15
C GLY A 316 2.87 23.63 -8.51
N LYS A 317 1.59 23.90 -8.24
CA LYS A 317 1.18 25.12 -7.53
C LYS A 317 1.57 25.08 -6.05
N VAL A 318 1.73 23.89 -5.49
CA VAL A 318 2.06 23.62 -4.09
C VAL A 318 3.02 22.43 -4.00
N PRO A 319 3.85 22.33 -2.96
CA PRO A 319 4.67 21.15 -2.73
C PRO A 319 3.82 19.88 -2.62
N LEU A 320 4.33 18.77 -3.13
CA LEU A 320 3.77 17.45 -2.90
C LEU A 320 4.51 16.78 -1.74
N ILE A 321 3.76 16.42 -0.70
CA ILE A 321 4.28 15.70 0.45
C ILE A 321 4.16 14.21 0.18
N TYR A 322 5.26 13.49 0.30
CA TYR A 322 5.30 12.04 0.29
C TYR A 322 5.56 11.54 1.71
N SER A 323 4.79 10.55 2.15
CA SER A 323 4.99 9.92 3.45
C SER A 323 5.07 8.42 3.31
N ASN A 324 6.23 7.85 3.66
CA ASN A 324 6.38 6.42 3.84
C ASN A 324 6.18 6.10 5.33
N GLY A 325 5.03 5.52 5.65
CA GLY A 325 4.61 5.17 7.00
C GLY A 325 5.13 3.83 7.49
N ALA A 326 5.97 3.10 6.74
CA ALA A 326 6.39 1.75 7.10
C ALA A 326 6.99 1.71 8.52
N SER A 327 6.29 1.05 9.44
CA SER A 327 6.55 1.18 10.87
C SER A 327 7.53 0.13 11.38
N VAL A 328 7.58 -1.02 10.73
CA VAL A 328 8.43 -2.14 11.12
C VAL A 328 9.53 -2.30 10.07
N THR A 329 10.78 -2.45 10.51
CA THR A 329 11.95 -2.56 9.62
C THR A 329 12.15 -3.97 9.05
N ASN A 330 11.81 -4.99 9.84
CA ASN A 330 11.84 -6.39 9.44
C ASN A 330 10.63 -7.09 10.05
N HIS A 331 10.01 -8.03 9.34
CA HIS A 331 8.78 -8.72 9.81
C HIS A 331 8.89 -9.52 11.13
N ASN A 332 10.07 -9.53 11.77
CA ASN A 332 10.36 -10.18 13.05
C ASN A 332 10.96 -9.22 14.10
N ASP A 333 11.18 -7.94 13.74
CA ASP A 333 11.80 -6.96 14.62
C ASP A 333 10.72 -6.17 15.36
N THR A 334 10.95 -5.90 16.64
CA THR A 334 10.10 -5.05 17.47
C THR A 334 10.55 -3.59 17.47
N ASP A 335 11.63 -3.26 16.76
CA ASP A 335 12.05 -1.87 16.50
C ASP A 335 11.03 -1.18 15.59
N VAL A 336 10.08 -0.50 16.23
CA VAL A 336 9.02 0.23 15.57
C VAL A 336 9.40 1.70 15.37
N LYS A 337 9.08 2.25 14.20
CA LYS A 337 9.24 3.67 13.89
C LYS A 337 8.08 4.48 14.46
N SER A 338 8.37 5.73 14.79
CA SER A 338 7.36 6.66 15.28
C SER A 338 6.42 7.06 14.14
N PRO A 339 5.18 7.49 14.44
CA PRO A 339 4.27 7.94 13.40
C PRO A 339 4.80 9.18 12.66
N ASN A 340 4.54 9.27 11.36
CA ASN A 340 4.72 10.51 10.61
C ASN A 340 3.57 11.48 10.92
N VAL A 341 3.86 12.77 11.02
CA VAL A 341 2.84 13.83 11.14
C VAL A 341 2.86 14.68 9.88
N ILE A 342 1.70 14.81 9.25
CA ILE A 342 1.50 15.59 8.03
C ILE A 342 0.49 16.68 8.34
N GLU A 343 0.84 17.92 8.02
CA GLU A 343 -0.02 19.08 8.24
C GLU A 343 -0.58 19.53 6.89
N ILE A 344 -1.91 19.62 6.80
CA ILE A 344 -2.61 20.12 5.60
C ILE A 344 -3.29 21.42 5.96
N ASP A 345 -2.94 22.48 5.25
CA ASP A 345 -3.62 23.77 5.34
C ASP A 345 -5.01 23.66 4.73
N MET A 346 -6.04 23.74 5.57
CA MET A 346 -7.43 23.61 5.15
C MET A 346 -7.97 24.86 4.45
N ASP A 347 -7.34 26.02 4.67
CA ASP A 347 -7.70 27.26 3.97
C ASP A 347 -7.24 27.20 2.49
N GLU A 348 -6.24 26.39 2.17
CA GLU A 348 -5.83 26.09 0.78
C GLU A 348 -6.74 25.08 0.06
N ILE A 349 -7.64 24.39 0.79
CA ILE A 349 -8.57 23.44 0.18
C ILE A 349 -9.78 24.22 -0.34
N PRO A 350 -10.01 24.24 -1.68
CA PRO A 350 -11.07 25.03 -2.26
C PRO A 350 -12.44 24.56 -1.78
N ASP A 351 -13.35 25.51 -1.56
CA ASP A 351 -14.76 25.26 -1.28
C ASP A 351 -15.38 24.58 -2.51
N LYS A 352 -15.63 23.27 -2.41
CA LYS A 352 -16.21 22.45 -3.47
C LYS A 352 -17.73 22.49 -3.26
N LYS A 353 -18.37 23.57 -3.74
CA LYS A 353 -19.84 23.72 -3.74
C LYS A 353 -20.57 22.59 -4.45
#